data_AF-A0A7J6M861-F1
#
_entry.id   AF-A0A7J6M861-F1
#
_cell.length_a   1.000
_cell.length_b   1.000
_cell.length_c   1.000
_cell.angle_alpha   90.00
_cell.angle_beta   90.00
_cell.angle_gamma   90.00
#
_symmetry.space_group_name_H-M   'P 1'
#
loop_
_entity.id
_entity.type
_entity.pdbx_description
1 polymer ?
#
loop_
_entity_poly.entity_id
_entity_poly.type
_entity_poly.pdbx_seq_one_letter_code
_entity_poly.pdbx_strand_id
1 'polypeptide(L)'
;MYATDKMQHCENRFTLSKDTDTQECGHAMADFLREPGQMVVLQMIGPDACAKAVRAAAYLRQQYKIELDLYFTTAPEGVVAYDKGAAEEIWIGLEVAEGPPPFTALIDFEISSKTFPDKLAWAIASHLFRGESMRLTGIGPRSIIKMVTAVGIAAKWCRGAYHYALLCHPLP
;
A
#
# COMPACT_ATOMS: atom_id res chain seq x y z
N MET A 1 9.39 -14.53 -2.55
CA MET A 1 9.35 -13.88 -1.22
C MET A 1 8.06 -13.08 -1.14
N TYR A 2 7.31 -13.15 -0.03
CA TYR A 2 6.01 -12.46 0.08
C TYR A 2 6.21 -10.95 0.27
N ALA A 3 5.31 -10.09 -0.22
CA ALA A 3 5.45 -8.62 -0.11
C ALA A 3 5.59 -8.17 1.35
N THR A 4 4.76 -8.70 2.24
CA THR A 4 4.83 -8.44 3.68
C THR A 4 6.16 -8.86 4.31
N ASP A 5 6.72 -9.98 3.87
CA ASP A 5 8.02 -10.51 4.34
C ASP A 5 9.18 -9.64 3.85
N LYS A 6 9.16 -9.25 2.56
CA LYS A 6 10.10 -8.29 1.98
C LYS A 6 10.07 -6.96 2.72
N MET A 7 8.89 -6.46 3.07
CA MET A 7 8.72 -5.22 3.83
C MET A 7 9.24 -5.34 5.28
N GLN A 8 9.03 -6.50 5.93
CA GLN A 8 9.55 -6.80 7.27
C GLN A 8 11.07 -6.96 7.34
N HIS A 9 11.72 -7.28 6.23
CA HIS A 9 13.18 -7.42 6.16
C HIS A 9 13.88 -6.27 5.42
N CYS A 10 13.12 -5.30 4.91
CA CYS A 10 13.67 -4.11 4.26
C CYS A 10 14.47 -3.25 5.25
N GLU A 11 15.71 -2.90 4.89
CA GLU A 11 16.59 -2.04 5.70
C GLU A 11 16.13 -0.57 5.67
N ASN A 12 15.61 -0.10 4.54
CA ASN A 12 15.19 1.28 4.32
C ASN A 12 13.76 1.51 4.83
N ARG A 13 13.58 1.43 6.15
CA ARG A 13 12.30 1.68 6.83
C ARG A 13 12.26 3.03 7.51
N PHE A 14 11.19 3.77 7.25
CA PHE A 14 10.97 5.09 7.84
C PHE A 14 9.56 5.22 8.41
N THR A 15 9.44 5.97 9.50
CA THR A 15 8.14 6.36 10.05
C THR A 15 7.70 7.69 9.45
N LEU A 16 6.49 7.73 8.89
CA LEU A 16 5.91 8.93 8.31
C LEU A 16 4.84 9.51 9.23
N SER A 17 4.97 10.79 9.55
CA SER A 17 4.00 11.52 10.35
C SER A 17 3.00 12.27 9.46
N LYS A 18 1.85 12.65 10.05
CA LYS A 18 0.88 13.52 9.38
C LYS A 18 1.43 14.91 9.05
N ASP A 19 2.51 15.35 9.69
CA ASP A 19 3.09 16.69 9.54
C ASP A 19 4.26 16.72 8.54
N THR A 20 4.74 15.57 8.07
CA THR A 20 5.88 15.45 7.15
C THR A 20 5.65 16.15 5.81
N ASP A 21 6.61 16.92 5.32
CA ASP A 21 6.53 17.49 3.97
C ASP A 21 6.66 16.40 2.89
N THR A 22 5.78 16.46 1.89
CA THR A 22 5.71 15.41 0.86
C THR A 22 6.87 15.48 -0.13
N GLN A 23 7.33 16.67 -0.48
CA GLN A 23 8.43 16.86 -1.42
C GLN A 23 9.76 16.50 -0.77
N GLU A 24 9.98 16.93 0.47
CA GLU A 24 11.17 16.54 1.24
C GLU A 24 11.24 15.03 1.44
N CYS A 25 10.11 14.40 1.79
CA CYS A 25 10.02 12.95 1.90
C CYS A 25 10.34 12.24 0.58
N GLY A 26 9.75 12.71 -0.54
CA GLY A 26 10.06 12.18 -1.86
C GLY A 26 11.53 12.34 -2.23
N HIS A 27 12.12 13.51 -1.99
CA HIS A 27 13.53 13.78 -2.24
C HIS A 27 14.44 12.81 -1.47
N ALA A 28 14.18 12.63 -0.16
CA ALA A 28 14.95 11.73 0.67
C ALA A 28 14.85 10.27 0.20
N MET A 29 13.68 9.83 -0.28
CA MET A 29 13.49 8.47 -0.79
C MET A 29 14.18 8.21 -2.14
N ALA A 30 14.35 9.24 -2.97
CA ALA A 30 14.92 9.10 -4.32
C ALA A 30 16.33 8.49 -4.29
N ASP A 31 17.11 8.75 -3.24
CA ASP A 31 18.45 8.20 -3.09
C ASP A 31 18.47 6.68 -2.89
N PHE A 32 17.38 6.10 -2.38
CA PHE A 32 17.24 4.67 -2.11
C PHE A 32 16.53 3.90 -3.23
N LEU A 33 15.93 4.60 -4.20
CA LEU A 33 15.05 4.04 -5.23
C LEU A 33 15.60 4.32 -6.65
N ARG A 34 16.83 3.90 -6.91
CA ARG A 34 17.56 4.17 -8.16
C ARG A 34 17.47 3.02 -9.17
N GLU A 35 17.43 1.78 -8.69
CA GLU A 35 17.50 0.57 -9.50
C GLU A 35 16.27 -0.32 -9.28
N PRO A 36 15.84 -1.09 -10.31
CA PRO A 36 14.74 -2.05 -10.18
C PRO A 36 14.90 -3.00 -8.99
N GLY A 37 13.80 -3.28 -8.30
CA GLY A 37 13.77 -4.16 -7.13
C GLY A 37 14.15 -3.51 -5.80
N GLN A 38 14.75 -2.30 -5.82
CA GLN A 38 15.01 -1.52 -4.61
C GLN A 38 13.70 -1.07 -3.97
N MET A 39 13.63 -1.16 -2.64
CA MET A 39 12.44 -0.85 -1.86
C MET A 39 12.73 0.11 -0.71
N VAL A 40 11.78 1.01 -0.48
CA VAL A 40 11.63 1.79 0.75
C VAL A 40 10.30 1.40 1.39
N VAL A 41 10.29 1.28 2.71
CA VAL A 41 9.08 0.99 3.48
C VAL A 41 8.73 2.17 4.37
N LEU A 42 7.51 2.68 4.23
CA LEU A 42 6.96 3.73 5.06
C LEU A 42 5.94 3.15 6.05
N GLN A 43 6.11 3.45 7.33
CA GLN A 43 5.23 3.05 8.42
C GLN A 43 4.46 4.28 8.92
N MET A 44 3.15 4.18 9.07
CA MET A 44 2.32 5.34 9.42
C MET A 44 1.02 4.98 10.10
N ILE A 45 0.42 5.98 10.75
CA ILE A 45 -0.87 5.87 11.40
C ILE A 45 -1.85 6.87 10.77
N GLY A 46 -3.00 6.37 10.34
CA GLY A 46 -4.14 7.18 9.92
C GLY A 46 -4.10 7.72 8.47
N PRO A 47 -5.17 8.44 8.07
CA PRO A 47 -5.43 8.85 6.68
C PRO A 47 -4.40 9.77 6.07
N ASP A 48 -3.98 10.76 6.84
CA ASP A 48 -3.29 11.92 6.30
C ASP A 48 -1.84 11.54 5.99
N ALA A 49 -1.21 10.76 6.86
CA ALA A 49 0.10 10.20 6.61
C ALA A 49 0.08 9.23 5.41
N CYS A 50 -0.96 8.40 5.28
CA CYS A 50 -1.15 7.53 4.10
C CYS A 50 -1.26 8.33 2.80
N ALA A 51 -2.03 9.41 2.80
CA ALA A 51 -2.14 10.28 1.64
C ALA A 51 -0.79 10.95 1.30
N LYS A 52 0.00 11.34 2.30
CA LYS A 52 1.34 11.92 2.10
C LYS A 52 2.30 10.91 1.47
N ALA A 53 2.29 9.66 1.91
CA ALA A 53 3.11 8.60 1.31
C ALA A 53 2.77 8.38 -0.17
N VAL A 54 1.48 8.30 -0.52
CA VAL A 54 1.03 8.13 -1.92
C VAL A 54 1.41 9.35 -2.77
N ARG A 55 1.28 10.56 -2.23
CA ARG A 55 1.71 11.78 -2.93
C ARG A 55 3.22 11.86 -3.09
N ALA A 56 4.00 11.37 -2.13
CA ALA A 56 5.46 11.33 -2.24
C ALA A 56 5.90 10.36 -3.35
N ALA A 57 5.22 9.21 -3.47
CA ALA A 57 5.39 8.29 -4.60
C ALA A 57 5.03 8.96 -5.94
N ALA A 58 3.92 9.70 -5.99
CA ALA A 58 3.54 10.47 -7.18
C ALA A 58 4.59 11.52 -7.55
N TYR A 59 5.15 12.22 -6.56
CA TYR A 59 6.22 13.19 -6.75
C TYR A 59 7.49 12.54 -7.31
N LEU A 60 7.91 11.38 -6.78
CA LEU A 60 9.03 10.59 -7.31
C LEU A 60 8.84 10.26 -8.79
N ARG A 61 7.63 9.83 -9.17
CA ARG A 61 7.31 9.56 -10.57
C ARG A 61 7.38 10.81 -11.44
N GLN A 62 6.80 11.91 -10.99
CA GLN A 62 6.72 13.15 -11.78
C GLN A 62 8.09 13.81 -11.94
N GLN A 63 8.85 13.94 -10.85
CA GLN A 63 10.10 14.71 -10.80
C GLN A 63 11.33 13.87 -11.17
N TYR A 64 11.40 12.62 -10.71
CA TYR A 64 12.57 11.75 -10.89
C TYR A 64 12.37 10.67 -11.96
N LYS A 65 11.16 10.55 -12.54
CA LYS A 65 10.81 9.54 -13.55
C LYS A 65 11.01 8.10 -13.06
N ILE A 66 10.88 7.89 -11.75
CA ILE A 66 10.95 6.57 -11.13
C ILE A 66 9.54 5.95 -11.19
N GLU A 67 9.39 4.86 -11.92
CA GLU A 67 8.16 4.08 -11.90
C GLU A 67 8.16 3.16 -10.68
N LEU A 68 7.10 3.22 -9.88
CA LEU A 68 7.01 2.57 -8.59
C LEU A 68 5.79 1.64 -8.52
N ASP A 69 6.02 0.44 -8.01
CA ASP A 69 4.98 -0.44 -7.50
C ASP A 69 4.75 -0.14 -6.02
N LEU A 70 3.49 0.05 -5.65
CA LEU A 70 3.09 0.32 -4.27
C LEU A 70 2.46 -0.93 -3.66
N TYR A 71 2.98 -1.33 -2.50
CA TYR A 71 2.49 -2.46 -1.73
C TYR A 71 1.92 -1.94 -0.43
N PHE A 72 0.70 -2.33 -0.07
CA PHE A 72 0.04 -1.86 1.14
C PHE A 72 -0.30 -3.05 2.02
N THR A 73 0.02 -2.93 3.30
CA THR A 73 -0.32 -3.92 4.32
C THR A 73 -0.58 -3.24 5.66
N THR A 74 -1.21 -3.96 6.58
CA THR A 74 -1.23 -3.56 7.99
C THR A 74 0.02 -4.09 8.69
N ALA A 75 0.33 -3.51 9.86
CA ALA A 75 1.47 -3.96 10.66
C ALA A 75 1.40 -5.48 10.95
N PRO A 76 2.54 -6.19 10.90
CA PRO A 76 2.61 -7.61 11.22
C PRO A 76 2.12 -7.92 12.64
N GLU A 77 1.63 -9.14 12.85
CA GLU A 77 1.29 -9.63 14.19
C GLU A 77 2.54 -9.61 15.10
N GLY A 78 2.39 -9.04 16.30
CA GLY A 78 3.48 -8.92 17.28
C GLY A 78 4.26 -7.60 17.21
N VAL A 79 4.04 -6.76 16.20
CA VAL A 79 4.52 -5.37 16.22
C VAL A 79 3.57 -4.55 17.09
N VAL A 80 4.09 -3.95 18.16
CA VAL A 80 3.31 -3.12 19.08
C VAL A 80 2.93 -1.84 18.34
N ALA A 81 1.65 -1.68 18.02
CA ALA A 81 1.11 -0.42 17.52
C ALA A 81 1.54 0.71 18.47
N TYR A 82 2.17 1.75 17.92
CA TYR A 82 2.68 2.89 18.68
C TYR A 82 1.60 3.64 19.47
N ASP A 83 0.32 3.37 19.21
CA ASP A 83 -0.79 3.93 19.97
C ASP A 83 -1.83 2.84 20.28
N LYS A 84 -2.08 2.58 21.57
CA LYS A 84 -3.04 1.58 22.06
C LYS A 84 -4.51 2.01 21.87
N GLY A 85 -4.75 3.14 21.18
CA GLY A 85 -6.06 3.70 20.90
C GLY A 85 -6.33 3.92 19.40
N ALA A 86 -7.04 2.97 18.79
CA ALA A 86 -7.98 3.19 17.68
C ALA A 86 -7.51 3.43 16.23
N ALA A 87 -6.21 3.55 15.91
CA ALA A 87 -5.78 3.68 14.50
C ALA A 87 -4.84 2.54 14.08
N GLU A 88 -5.23 1.78 13.04
CA GLU A 88 -4.40 0.73 12.46
C GLU A 88 -3.11 1.35 11.86
N GLU A 89 -1.97 0.76 12.23
CA GLU A 89 -0.69 1.07 11.60
C GLU A 89 -0.67 0.45 10.20
N ILE A 90 -0.39 1.31 9.21
CA ILE A 90 -0.32 0.97 7.79
C ILE A 90 1.15 1.00 7.37
N TRP A 91 1.56 -0.01 6.63
CA TRP A 91 2.87 -0.07 6.00
C TRP A 91 2.69 0.03 4.49
N ILE A 92 3.53 0.85 3.85
CA ILE A 92 3.57 1.02 2.41
C ILE A 92 4.99 0.70 1.92
N GLY A 93 5.12 -0.31 1.05
CA GLY A 93 6.35 -0.58 0.32
C GLY A 93 6.31 0.18 -1.00
N LEU A 94 7.34 0.98 -1.27
CA LEU A 94 7.59 1.62 -2.56
C LEU A 94 8.74 0.88 -3.20
N GLU A 95 8.48 0.17 -4.30
CA GLU A 95 9.50 -0.60 -5.02
C GLU A 95 9.67 -0.04 -6.42
N VAL A 96 10.91 0.09 -6.89
CA VAL A 96 11.16 0.43 -8.30
C VAL A 96 10.68 -0.72 -9.17
N ALA A 97 9.70 -0.43 -10.04
CA ALA A 97 9.03 -1.43 -10.86
C ALA A 97 10.02 -2.13 -11.80
N GLU A 98 9.97 -3.47 -11.85
CA GLU A 98 10.80 -4.27 -12.77
C GLU A 98 10.23 -4.33 -14.20
N GLY A 99 8.99 -3.86 -14.40
CA GLY A 99 8.32 -3.85 -15.70
C GLY A 99 6.83 -3.52 -15.58
N PRO A 100 6.09 -3.45 -16.70
CA PRO A 100 4.66 -3.22 -16.64
C PRO A 100 3.97 -4.39 -15.90
N PRO A 101 3.01 -4.11 -15.02
CA PRO A 101 2.31 -5.17 -14.30
C PRO A 101 1.58 -6.07 -15.31
N PRO A 102 1.57 -7.39 -15.10
CA PRO A 102 0.84 -8.30 -15.97
C PRO A 102 -0.66 -8.06 -15.81
N PHE A 103 -1.27 -7.32 -16.73
CA PHE A 103 -2.71 -7.09 -16.74
C PHE A 103 -3.42 -8.39 -17.15
N THR A 104 -3.82 -9.18 -16.18
CA THR A 104 -4.85 -10.23 -16.36
C THR A 104 -6.24 -9.57 -16.44
N ALA A 105 -7.27 -10.28 -16.88
CA ALA A 105 -8.64 -9.75 -16.80
C ALA A 105 -8.98 -9.40 -15.34
N LEU A 106 -9.22 -8.11 -15.06
CA LEU A 106 -9.47 -7.61 -13.70
C LEU A 106 -10.96 -7.40 -13.49
N ILE A 107 -11.46 -7.78 -12.31
CA ILE A 107 -12.79 -7.39 -11.85
C ILE A 107 -12.67 -6.00 -11.21
N ASP A 108 -13.29 -4.99 -11.82
CA ASP A 108 -13.28 -3.62 -11.30
C ASP A 108 -14.29 -3.46 -10.15
N PHE A 109 -13.84 -2.86 -9.05
CA PHE A 109 -14.66 -2.59 -7.87
C PHE A 109 -14.46 -1.16 -7.38
N GLU A 110 -15.52 -0.35 -7.42
CA GLU A 110 -15.48 1.04 -7.00
C GLU A 110 -15.76 1.18 -5.49
N ILE A 111 -14.90 1.93 -4.80
CA ILE A 111 -14.93 2.17 -3.37
C ILE A 111 -15.50 3.55 -3.11
N SER A 112 -16.68 3.55 -2.49
CA SER A 112 -17.41 4.78 -2.13
C SER A 112 -17.34 5.07 -0.63
N SER A 113 -17.92 6.19 -0.24
CA SER A 113 -18.14 6.55 1.16
C SER A 113 -18.98 5.51 1.93
N LYS A 114 -19.81 4.72 1.25
CA LYS A 114 -20.67 3.68 1.84
C LYS A 114 -20.00 2.31 1.94
N THR A 115 -18.85 2.11 1.31
CA THR A 115 -18.14 0.83 1.39
C THR A 115 -17.59 0.63 2.79
N PHE A 116 -17.92 -0.51 3.41
CA PHE A 116 -17.39 -0.93 4.71
C PHE A 116 -16.17 -1.84 4.50
N PRO A 117 -15.05 -1.61 5.20
CA PRO A 117 -13.84 -2.42 5.03
C PRO A 117 -14.06 -3.92 5.21
N ASP A 118 -14.82 -4.36 6.21
CA ASP A 118 -15.07 -5.80 6.44
C ASP A 118 -15.79 -6.49 5.28
N LYS A 119 -16.78 -5.80 4.68
CA LYS A 119 -17.51 -6.32 3.52
C LYS A 119 -16.63 -6.37 2.28
N LEU A 120 -15.80 -5.35 2.10
CA LEU A 120 -14.81 -5.32 1.04
C LEU A 120 -13.75 -6.42 1.23
N ALA A 121 -13.28 -6.65 2.45
CA ALA A 121 -12.35 -7.71 2.78
C ALA A 121 -12.90 -9.09 2.42
N TRP A 122 -14.21 -9.30 2.65
CA TRP A 122 -14.87 -10.57 2.29
C TRP A 122 -14.93 -10.76 0.78
N ALA A 123 -15.28 -9.70 0.04
CA ALA A 123 -15.25 -9.74 -1.42
C ALA A 123 -13.83 -10.04 -1.93
N ILE A 124 -12.83 -9.30 -1.46
CA ILE A 124 -11.42 -9.49 -1.79
C ILE A 124 -11.02 -10.96 -1.54
N ALA A 125 -11.19 -11.46 -0.32
CA ALA A 125 -10.84 -12.84 0.04
C ALA A 125 -11.54 -13.87 -0.85
N SER A 126 -12.84 -13.70 -1.12
CA SER A 126 -13.64 -14.61 -1.95
C SER A 126 -13.11 -14.70 -3.39
N HIS A 127 -12.79 -13.57 -4.01
CA HIS A 127 -12.22 -13.53 -5.36
C HIS A 127 -10.82 -14.15 -5.40
N LEU A 128 -9.99 -13.84 -4.40
CA LEU A 128 -8.64 -14.41 -4.31
C LEU A 128 -8.65 -15.92 -4.13
N PHE A 129 -9.55 -16.47 -3.30
CA PHE A 129 -9.72 -17.93 -3.16
C PHE A 129 -10.09 -18.62 -4.47
N ARG A 130 -10.62 -17.89 -5.46
CA ARG A 130 -10.91 -18.38 -6.81
C ARG A 130 -9.77 -18.16 -7.81
N GLY A 131 -8.65 -17.60 -7.36
CA GLY A 131 -7.53 -17.21 -8.23
C GLY A 131 -7.82 -15.98 -9.10
N GLU A 132 -8.83 -15.19 -8.75
CA GLU A 132 -9.23 -14.00 -9.51
C GLU A 132 -8.48 -12.76 -9.00
N SER A 133 -8.14 -11.86 -9.93
CA SER A 133 -7.52 -10.57 -9.62
C SER A 133 -8.55 -9.45 -9.68
N MET A 134 -8.48 -8.52 -8.72
CA MET A 134 -9.40 -7.39 -8.60
C MET A 134 -8.69 -6.06 -8.79
N ARG A 135 -9.34 -5.11 -9.46
CA ARG A 135 -8.94 -3.70 -9.44
C ARG A 135 -9.86 -2.94 -8.49
N LEU A 136 -9.29 -2.31 -7.47
CA LEU A 136 -10.02 -1.44 -6.57
C LEU A 136 -9.80 0.02 -6.99
N THR A 137 -10.88 0.76 -7.23
CA THR A 137 -10.82 2.18 -7.60
C THR A 137 -11.54 3.03 -6.56
N GLY A 138 -11.02 4.21 -6.26
CA GLY A 138 -11.63 5.08 -5.26
C GLY A 138 -10.90 6.39 -5.12
N ILE A 139 -11.63 7.42 -4.69
CA ILE A 139 -11.13 8.80 -4.69
C ILE A 139 -10.87 9.26 -3.26
N GLY A 140 -9.65 9.74 -3.02
CA GLY A 140 -9.24 10.43 -1.80
C GLY A 140 -8.77 9.53 -0.65
N PRO A 141 -8.24 10.14 0.43
CA PRO A 141 -7.53 9.42 1.50
C PRO A 141 -8.38 8.37 2.21
N ARG A 142 -9.68 8.67 2.41
CA ARG A 142 -10.60 7.75 3.09
C ARG A 142 -10.85 6.47 2.28
N SER A 143 -10.91 6.56 0.94
CA SER A 143 -11.08 5.37 0.10
C SER A 143 -9.82 4.50 0.11
N ILE A 144 -8.63 5.13 0.09
CA ILE A 144 -7.35 4.40 0.20
C ILE A 144 -7.30 3.61 1.51
N ILE A 145 -7.55 4.23 2.66
CA ILE A 145 -7.54 3.50 3.95
C ILE A 145 -8.52 2.34 3.93
N LYS A 146 -9.75 2.55 3.44
CA LYS A 146 -10.74 1.47 3.39
C LYS A 146 -10.25 0.28 2.56
N MET A 147 -9.59 0.54 1.44
CA MET A 147 -8.97 -0.52 0.62
C MET A 147 -7.84 -1.20 1.39
N VAL A 148 -6.93 -0.44 2.00
CA VAL A 148 -5.77 -0.97 2.72
C VAL A 148 -6.20 -1.80 3.93
N THR A 149 -7.12 -1.31 4.75
CA THR A 149 -7.71 -2.05 5.88
C THR A 149 -8.41 -3.31 5.38
N ALA A 150 -9.20 -3.24 4.31
CA ALA A 150 -9.87 -4.42 3.76
C ALA A 150 -8.89 -5.48 3.25
N VAL A 151 -7.82 -5.05 2.57
CA VAL A 151 -6.72 -5.92 2.14
C VAL A 151 -6.03 -6.55 3.35
N GLY A 152 -5.74 -5.77 4.39
CA GLY A 152 -5.13 -6.28 5.63
C GLY A 152 -6.02 -7.30 6.36
N ILE A 153 -7.32 -7.08 6.41
CA ILE A 153 -8.29 -8.04 6.98
C ILE A 153 -8.35 -9.31 6.11
N ALA A 154 -8.48 -9.18 4.79
CA ALA A 154 -8.52 -10.31 3.87
C ALA A 154 -7.25 -11.16 3.96
N ALA A 155 -6.09 -10.51 4.07
CA ALA A 155 -4.81 -11.18 4.22
C ALA A 155 -4.73 -12.08 5.45
N LYS A 156 -5.35 -11.68 6.57
CA LYS A 156 -5.44 -12.51 7.78
C LYS A 156 -6.29 -13.75 7.57
N TRP A 157 -7.33 -13.69 6.73
CA TRP A 157 -8.19 -14.83 6.42
C TRP A 157 -7.56 -15.79 5.42
N CYS A 158 -6.74 -15.27 4.51
CA CYS A 158 -6.11 -16.04 3.46
C CYS A 158 -4.75 -16.64 3.85
N ARG A 159 -4.44 -16.77 5.16
CA ARG A 159 -3.16 -17.31 5.67
C ARG A 159 -2.73 -18.55 4.87
N GLY A 160 -1.71 -18.36 4.03
CA GLY A 160 -1.06 -19.41 3.24
C GLY A 160 -0.88 -19.14 1.75
N ALA A 161 -1.61 -18.23 1.09
CA ALA A 161 -1.74 -18.35 -0.37
C ALA A 161 -1.67 -17.09 -1.25
N TYR A 162 -1.78 -15.85 -0.77
CA TYR A 162 -2.01 -14.73 -1.71
C TYR A 162 -1.18 -13.46 -1.48
N HIS A 163 -0.75 -12.92 -2.62
CA HIS A 163 0.06 -11.73 -2.82
C HIS A 163 -0.84 -10.49 -2.71
N TYR A 164 -0.57 -9.61 -1.76
CA TYR A 164 -1.32 -8.35 -1.64
C TYR A 164 -0.42 -7.18 -1.99
N ALA A 165 -0.62 -6.68 -3.20
CA ALA A 165 -0.13 -5.39 -3.64
C ALA A 165 -1.35 -4.60 -4.10
N LEU A 166 -1.68 -3.51 -3.40
CA LEU A 166 -2.59 -2.53 -3.97
C LEU A 166 -1.74 -1.64 -4.88
N LEU A 167 -1.65 -2.02 -6.16
CA LEU A 167 -0.99 -1.20 -7.15
C LEU A 167 -1.79 0.11 -7.33
N CYS A 168 -1.37 1.14 -6.62
CA CYS A 168 -1.95 2.47 -6.76
C CYS A 168 -1.17 3.21 -7.85
N HIS A 169 -1.82 3.48 -8.98
CA HIS A 169 -1.35 4.49 -9.91
C HIS A 169 -2.01 5.81 -9.51
N PRO A 170 -1.30 6.71 -8.80
CA PRO A 170 -1.81 8.06 -8.62
C PRO A 170 -2.08 8.65 -10.01
N LEU A 171 -3.31 9.13 -10.22
CA LEU A 171 -3.65 9.88 -11.42
C LEU A 171 -2.74 11.13 -11.49
N PRO A 172 -2.33 11.54 -12.70
CA PRO A 172 -1.46 12.70 -12.91
C PRO A 172 -2.02 14.00 -12.31
#